data_AF-A0A521S0J3-F1
#
_entry.id   AF-A0A521S0J3-F1
#
_cell.length_a   1.000
_cell.length_b   1.000
_cell.length_c   1.000
_cell.angle_alpha   90.00
_cell.angle_beta   90.00
_cell.angle_gamma   90.00
#
_symmetry.space_group_name_H-M   'P 1'
#
loop_
_entity.id
_entity.type
_entity.pdbx_description
1 polymer ?
#
loop_
_entity_poly.entity_id
_entity_poly.type
_entity_poly.pdbx_seq_one_letter_code
_entity_poly.pdbx_strand_id
1 'polypeptide(L)' 'MEPTGVVTALAVTLFGVAAVLRLLPVGTCPDCSHCRLERLRRDEESEARTARLLGLPRCAECGRYHDPTEDHPA' A
#
# COMPACT_ATOMS: atom_id res chain seq x y z
N MET A 1 21.82 22.78 39.49
CA MET A 1 20.58 22.61 38.71
C MET A 1 19.76 21.57 39.43
N GLU A 2 18.59 21.93 39.96
CA GLU A 2 17.75 20.96 40.67
C GLU A 2 17.31 19.84 39.71
N PRO A 3 17.27 18.58 40.17
CA PRO A 3 16.92 17.42 39.33
C PRO A 3 15.52 17.56 38.72
N THR A 4 14.63 18.30 39.37
CA THR A 4 13.28 18.65 38.89
C THR A 4 13.30 19.43 37.57
N GLY A 5 14.27 20.33 37.38
CA GLY A 5 14.42 21.11 36.14
C GLY A 5 14.83 20.24 34.94
N VAL A 6 15.69 19.25 35.17
CA VAL A 6 16.13 18.32 34.12
C VAL A 6 14.98 17.39 33.72
N VAL A 7 14.26 16.84 34.69
CA VAL A 7 13.13 15.93 34.45
C VAL A 7 12.00 16.64 33.69
N THR A 8 11.67 17.87 34.07
CA THR A 8 10.63 18.66 33.38
C THR A 8 11.03 19.03 31.95
N ALA A 9 12.29 19.43 31.72
CA ALA A 9 12.80 19.68 30.38
C ALA A 9 12.75 18.42 29.49
N LEU A 10 13.07 17.25 30.05
CA LEU A 10 12.97 15.97 29.35
C LEU A 10 11.52 15.60 29.02
N ALA A 11 10.60 15.80 29.97
CA ALA A 11 9.19 15.55 29.74
C ALA A 11 8.66 16.43 28.59
N VAL A 12 8.93 17.73 28.64
CA VAL A 12 8.46 18.69 27.61
C VAL A 12 9.02 18.36 26.23
N THR A 13 10.30 18.00 26.14
CA THR A 13 10.92 17.63 24.86
C THR A 13 10.32 16.33 24.30
N LEU A 14 10.11 15.31 25.13
CA LEU A 14 9.46 14.05 24.71
C LEU A 14 8.02 14.28 24.22
N PHE A 15 7.23 15.06 24.95
CA PHE A 15 5.86 15.40 24.53
C PHE A 15 5.85 16.23 23.23
N GLY A 16 6.78 17.17 23.08
CA GLY A 16 6.94 17.95 21.85
C GLY A 16 7.27 17.09 20.64
N VAL A 17 8.24 16.16 20.78
CA VAL A 17 8.60 15.23 19.71
C VAL A 17 7.43 14.30 19.36
N ALA A 18 6.73 13.76 20.37
CA ALA A 18 5.55 12.93 20.14
C ALA A 18 4.44 13.67 19.37
N ALA A 19 4.20 14.95 19.70
CA ALA A 19 3.23 15.79 19.00
C ALA A 19 3.63 16.02 17.53
N VAL A 20 4.90 16.29 17.25
CA VAL A 20 5.42 16.45 15.88
C VAL A 20 5.31 15.15 15.08
N LEU A 21 5.68 14.01 15.68
CA LEU A 21 5.58 12.71 15.03
C LEU A 21 4.13 12.33 14.68
N ARG A 22 3.15 12.76 15.50
CA ARG A 22 1.72 12.52 15.24
C ARG A 22 1.19 13.33 14.04
N LEU A 23 1.83 14.46 13.70
CA LEU A 23 1.48 15.28 12.54
C LEU A 23 2.09 14.75 11.23
N LEU A 24 3.13 13.91 11.33
CA LEU A 24 3.69 13.28 10.15
C LEU A 24 2.68 12.26 9.59
N PRO A 25 2.54 12.17 8.26
CA PRO A 25 1.69 11.20 7.59
C PRO A 25 2.31 9.79 7.63
N VAL A 26 2.63 9.30 8.83
CA VAL A 26 3.16 7.96 9.05
C VAL A 26 1.98 6.99 8.98
N GLY A 27 1.81 6.33 7.84
CA GLY A 27 0.70 5.39 7.63
C GLY A 27 -0.29 5.77 6.53
N THR A 28 -0.16 6.94 5.89
CA THR A 28 -0.94 7.28 4.68
C THR A 28 -0.30 6.75 3.38
N CYS A 29 0.66 5.81 3.47
CA CYS A 29 1.20 5.15 2.29
C CYS A 29 0.16 4.44 1.42
N PRO A 30 -0.98 3.87 1.88
CA PRO A 30 -1.87 3.15 0.95
C PRO A 30 -2.37 4.02 -0.22
N ASP A 31 -2.35 5.35 -0.08
CA ASP A 31 -2.82 6.28 -1.11
C ASP A 31 -1.69 7.02 -1.87
N CYS A 32 -0.42 6.75 -1.56
CA CYS A 32 0.66 7.33 -2.35
C CYS A 32 0.78 6.60 -3.69
N SER A 33 1.13 7.34 -4.75
CA SER A 33 1.23 6.79 -6.11
C SER A 33 2.13 5.55 -6.18
N HIS A 34 3.23 5.55 -5.44
CA HIS A 34 4.15 4.41 -5.36
C HIS A 34 3.51 3.15 -4.73
N CYS A 35 2.94 3.27 -3.53
CA CYS A 35 2.28 2.16 -2.84
C CYS A 35 1.04 1.67 -3.62
N ARG A 36 0.30 2.56 -4.28
CA ARG A 36 -0.80 2.21 -5.18
C ARG A 36 -0.34 1.43 -6.40
N LEU A 37 0.72 1.87 -7.08
CA LEU A 37 1.29 1.18 -8.23
C LEU A 37 1.82 -0.20 -7.85
N GLU A 38 2.50 -0.31 -6.72
CA GLU A 38 3.01 -1.60 -6.23
C GLU A 38 1.87 -2.57 -5.87
N ARG A 39 0.74 -2.06 -5.34
CA ARG A 39 -0.45 -2.88 -5.10
C ARG A 39 -1.05 -3.38 -6.41
N LEU A 40 -1.25 -2.49 -7.39
CA LEU A 40 -1.74 -2.87 -8.73
C LEU A 40 -0.84 -3.94 -9.38
N ARG A 41 0.48 -3.78 -9.30
CA ARG A 41 1.44 -4.76 -9.82
C ARG A 41 1.31 -6.13 -9.16
N ARG A 42 1.13 -6.16 -7.83
CA ARG A 42 0.90 -7.42 -7.10
C ARG A 42 -0.43 -8.07 -7.47
N ASP A 43 -1.47 -7.26 -7.66
CA ASP A 43 -2.79 -7.74 -8.04
C ASP A 43 -2.71 -8.40 -9.44
N GLU A 44 -2.05 -7.76 -10.41
CA GLU A 44 -1.79 -8.33 -11.75
C GLU A 44 -0.98 -9.64 -11.69
N GLU A 45 0.07 -9.70 -10.87
CA GLU A 45 0.86 -10.93 -10.70
C GLU A 45 0.02 -12.07 -10.08
N SER A 46 -0.88 -11.74 -9.16
CA SER A 46 -1.78 -12.71 -8.52
C SER A 46 -2.84 -13.24 -9.50
N GLU A 47 -3.38 -12.37 -10.34
CA GLU A 47 -4.33 -12.72 -11.39
C GLU A 47 -3.66 -13.63 -12.43
N ALA A 48 -2.46 -13.26 -12.89
CA ALA A 48 -1.67 -14.07 -13.82
C ALA A 48 -1.33 -15.46 -13.23
N ARG A 49 -1.02 -15.54 -11.94
CA ARG A 49 -0.76 -16.82 -11.26
C ARG A 49 -2.03 -17.67 -11.18
N THR A 50 -3.16 -17.07 -10.86
CA THR A 50 -4.46 -17.75 -10.76
C THR A 50 -4.90 -18.26 -12.13
N ALA A 51 -4.75 -17.46 -13.17
CA ALA A 51 -5.02 -17.84 -14.54
C ALA A 51 -4.18 -19.04 -14.99
N ARG A 52 -2.87 -19.05 -14.66
CA ARG A 52 -2.00 -20.21 -14.94
C ARG A 52 -2.44 -21.48 -14.22
N LEU A 53 -2.89 -21.37 -12.97
CA LEU A 53 -3.41 -22.51 -12.21
C LEU A 53 -4.71 -23.07 -12.80
N LEU A 54 -5.57 -22.19 -13.33
CA LEU A 54 -6.84 -22.55 -13.95
C LEU A 54 -6.73 -22.86 -15.45
N GLY A 55 -5.56 -22.68 -16.06
CA GLY A 55 -5.35 -22.86 -17.50
C GLY A 55 -6.01 -21.78 -18.37
N LEU A 56 -6.36 -20.63 -17.81
CA LEU A 56 -7.02 -19.53 -18.52
C LEU A 56 -6.01 -18.76 -19.38
N PRO A 57 -6.19 -18.69 -20.71
CA PRO A 57 -5.34 -17.90 -21.59
C PRO A 57 -5.57 -16.40 -21.38
N ARG A 58 -4.56 -15.58 -21.71
CA ARG A 58 -4.71 -14.13 -21.79
C ARG A 58 -5.27 -13.77 -23.16
N CYS A 59 -6.44 -13.14 -23.22
CA CYS A 59 -7.02 -12.72 -24.48
C CYS A 59 -6.24 -11.54 -25.08
N ALA A 60 -5.96 -11.60 -26.39
CA ALA A 60 -5.25 -10.54 -27.11
C ALA A 60 -6.13 -9.32 -27.42
N GLU A 61 -7.46 -9.49 -27.41
CA GLU A 61 -8.42 -8.45 -27.77
C GLU A 61 -8.76 -7.55 -26.57
N CYS A 62 -9.07 -8.15 -25.42
CA CYS A 62 -9.42 -7.40 -24.20
C CYS A 62 -8.30 -7.33 -23.14
N GLY A 63 -7.24 -8.14 -23.29
CA GLY A 63 -6.10 -8.17 -22.37
C GLY A 63 -6.31 -8.89 -21.03
N ARG A 64 -7.52 -9.43 -20.77
CA ARG A 64 -7.91 -10.13 -19.53
C ARG A 64 -7.72 -11.65 -19.63
N TYR A 65 -7.70 -12.31 -18.48
CA TYR A 65 -7.68 -13.77 -18.38
C TYR A 65 -9.10 -14.32 -18.28
N HIS A 66 -9.54 -15.06 -19.29
CA HIS A 66 -10.86 -15.70 -19.30
C HIS A 66 -10.87 -16.89 -20.26
N ASP A 67 -11.96 -17.67 -20.21
CA ASP A 67 -12.16 -18.77 -21.15
C ASP A 67 -12.40 -18.22 -22.56
N PRO A 68 -11.83 -18.82 -23.63
CA PRO A 68 -12.06 -18.39 -25.00
C PRO A 68 -13.53 -18.39 -25.45
N THR A 69 -14.40 -19.10 -24.73
CA THR A 69 -15.85 -19.16 -25.00
C THR A 69 -16.66 -18.07 -24.27
N GLU A 70 -16.04 -17.28 -23.39
CA GLU A 70 -16.71 -16.14 -22.77
C GLU A 70 -16.90 -15.00 -23.78
N ASP A 71 -18.11 -14.44 -23.80
CA ASP A 71 -18.44 -13.31 -24.67
C ASP A 71 -17.64 -12.07 -24.29
N HIS A 72 -17.00 -11.47 -25.29
CA HIS A 72 -16.42 -10.15 -25.17
C HIS A 72 -17.55 -9.10 -25.24
N PRO A 73 -17.71 -8.21 -24.24
CA PRO A 73 -18.58 -7.06 -24.42
C PRO A 73 -18.00 -6.21 -25.56
N ALA A 74 -18.80 -6.06 -26.63
CA ALA A 74 -18.49 -5.25 -27.80
C ALA A 74 -18.35 -3.76 -27.50
#